data_AF-A0A846M2G5-F1
#
_entry.id   AF-A0A846M2G5-F1
#
_cell.length_a   1.000
_cell.length_b   1.000
_cell.length_c   1.000
_cell.angle_alpha   90.00
_cell.angle_beta   90.00
_cell.angle_gamma   90.00
#
_symmetry.space_group_name_H-M   'P 1'
#
loop_
_entity.id
_entity.type
_entity.pdbx_description
1 polymer ?
#
loop_
_entity_poly.entity_id
_entity_poly.type
_entity_poly.pdbx_seq_one_letter_code
_entity_poly.pdbx_strand_id
1 'polypeptide(L)'
;MSGGVDAVLVAWALSSLLFVLSLWKYEAEASQRRLHAAGVGVLLLAAAGIYSADIVNLPEIAGTLLIGASLGLVLARGWRPQALPTLLTAFCGAIGLSMLCAALAAYLNPNAFGIMPARGDGVTGGALLLVGVTAATGALAWVVAMVAMFAGRGGPGDQARRIRLLAMAGGLAGCSVTALAFLLQHAGLVVAGGLAGTSGLVLWARLRWGAGGKGLAPARRRA
;
A
#
# COMPACT_ATOMS: atom_id res chain seq x y z
N MET A 1 25.33 -13.99 -18.54
CA MET A 1 23.99 -14.20 -19.15
C MET A 1 23.75 -15.70 -19.26
N SER A 2 23.29 -16.34 -18.19
CA SER A 2 22.89 -17.75 -18.18
C SER A 2 21.36 -17.79 -18.22
N GLY A 3 20.80 -18.34 -19.30
CA GLY A 3 19.36 -18.38 -19.60
C GLY A 3 18.53 -19.32 -18.72
N GLY A 4 18.68 -19.23 -17.40
CA GLY A 4 17.68 -19.72 -16.45
C GLY A 4 16.72 -18.58 -16.16
N VAL A 5 15.42 -18.87 -16.06
CA VAL A 5 14.44 -17.86 -15.67
C VAL A 5 14.90 -17.26 -14.33
N ASP A 6 15.15 -15.94 -14.29
CA ASP A 6 15.60 -15.30 -13.06
C ASP A 6 14.53 -15.55 -11.99
N ALA A 7 14.87 -16.31 -10.95
CA ALA A 7 13.92 -16.73 -9.92
C ALA A 7 13.19 -15.53 -9.28
N VAL A 8 13.87 -14.38 -9.23
CA VAL A 8 13.33 -13.10 -8.78
C VAL A 8 12.21 -12.58 -9.70
N LEU A 9 12.39 -12.63 -11.03
CA LEU A 9 11.37 -12.22 -12.00
C LEU A 9 10.16 -13.15 -11.95
N VAL A 10 10.38 -14.47 -11.81
CA VAL A 10 9.29 -15.44 -11.65
C VAL A 10 8.51 -15.16 -10.37
N ALA A 11 9.21 -14.90 -9.26
CA ALA A 11 8.58 -14.58 -7.99
C ALA A 11 7.75 -13.28 -8.06
N TRP A 12 8.25 -12.24 -8.74
CA TRP A 12 7.49 -11.01 -8.96
C TRP A 12 6.25 -11.24 -9.83
N ALA A 13 6.37 -12.01 -10.92
CA ALA A 13 5.26 -12.35 -11.80
C ALA A 13 4.20 -13.18 -11.06
N LEU A 14 4.62 -14.19 -10.30
CA LEU A 14 3.71 -15.05 -9.55
C LEU A 14 3.03 -14.30 -8.41
N SER A 15 3.74 -13.41 -7.71
CA SER A 15 3.17 -12.54 -6.68
C SER A 15 2.12 -11.59 -7.25
N SER A 16 2.44 -10.94 -8.38
CA SER A 16 1.52 -10.08 -9.12
C SER A 16 0.25 -10.81 -9.55
N LEU A 17 0.41 -12.02 -10.11
CA LEU A 17 -0.72 -12.88 -10.48
C LEU A 17 -1.60 -13.22 -9.26
N LEU A 18 -0.98 -13.58 -8.13
CA LEU A 18 -1.69 -13.87 -6.89
C LEU A 18 -2.50 -12.68 -6.37
N PHE A 19 -1.96 -11.46 -6.45
CA PHE A 19 -2.69 -10.24 -6.09
C PHE A 19 -3.92 -10.01 -6.98
N VAL A 20 -3.76 -10.17 -8.30
CA VAL A 20 -4.87 -10.02 -9.24
C VAL A 20 -5.96 -11.08 -8.97
N LEU A 21 -5.57 -12.34 -8.82
CA LEU A 21 -6.49 -13.45 -8.52
C LEU A 21 -7.22 -13.25 -7.19
N SER A 22 -6.56 -12.64 -6.20
CA SER A 22 -7.19 -12.33 -4.92
C SER A 22 -8.35 -11.33 -5.03
N LEU A 23 -8.37 -10.49 -6.07
CA LEU A 23 -9.38 -9.42 -6.25
C LEU A 23 -10.52 -9.78 -7.22
N TRP A 24 -10.35 -10.82 -8.05
CA TRP A 24 -11.14 -10.93 -9.28
C TRP A 24 -12.63 -11.32 -9.13
N LYS A 25 -13.13 -11.90 -8.02
CA LYS A 25 -14.53 -12.39 -8.02
C LYS A 25 -15.24 -12.52 -6.67
N TYR A 26 -15.77 -11.49 -6.01
CA TYR A 26 -16.36 -11.61 -4.65
C TYR A 26 -17.46 -12.71 -4.51
N GLU A 27 -17.13 -13.86 -3.92
CA GLU A 27 -18.09 -14.92 -3.56
C GLU A 27 -17.95 -15.17 -2.05
N ALA A 28 -19.07 -15.22 -1.33
CA ALA A 28 -19.10 -15.19 0.14
C ALA A 28 -18.33 -16.35 0.80
N GLU A 29 -18.30 -17.53 0.18
CA GLU A 29 -17.62 -18.72 0.72
C GLU A 29 -16.10 -18.77 0.41
N ALA A 30 -15.63 -18.02 -0.59
CA ALA A 30 -14.23 -18.06 -1.03
C ALA A 30 -13.31 -17.04 -0.30
N SER A 31 -13.81 -16.32 0.70
CA SER A 31 -13.12 -15.19 1.36
C SER A 31 -11.79 -15.59 2.04
N GLN A 32 -11.77 -16.70 2.79
CA GLN A 32 -10.58 -17.16 3.53
C GLN A 32 -9.43 -17.57 2.60
N ARG A 33 -9.72 -18.33 1.54
CA ARG A 33 -8.71 -18.79 0.58
C ARG A 33 -8.03 -17.63 -0.15
N ARG A 34 -8.76 -16.53 -0.38
CA ARG A 34 -8.21 -15.32 -1.02
C ARG A 34 -7.33 -14.52 -0.08
N LEU A 35 -7.74 -14.40 1.18
CA LEU A 35 -6.89 -13.77 2.18
C LEU A 35 -5.55 -14.50 2.28
N HIS A 36 -5.57 -15.84 2.24
CA HIS A 36 -4.37 -16.66 2.21
C HIS A 36 -3.56 -16.45 0.92
N ALA A 37 -4.21 -16.38 -0.25
CA ALA A 37 -3.55 -16.10 -1.51
C ALA A 37 -2.86 -14.72 -1.52
N ALA A 38 -3.52 -13.67 -1.04
CA ALA A 38 -2.91 -12.35 -0.87
C ALA A 38 -1.72 -12.41 0.10
N GLY A 39 -1.86 -13.13 1.23
CA GLY A 39 -0.77 -13.33 2.18
C GLY A 39 0.45 -14.04 1.58
N VAL A 40 0.23 -15.10 0.80
CA VAL A 40 1.30 -15.80 0.06
C VAL A 40 1.95 -14.87 -0.97
N GLY A 41 1.17 -14.01 -1.63
CA GLY A 41 1.69 -13.03 -2.58
C GLY A 41 2.65 -12.04 -1.92
N VAL A 42 2.27 -11.50 -0.75
CA VAL A 42 3.13 -10.61 0.05
C VAL A 42 4.39 -11.33 0.52
N LEU A 43 4.27 -12.56 1.04
CA LEU A 43 5.42 -13.35 1.49
C LEU A 43 6.40 -13.63 0.36
N LEU A 44 5.88 -14.01 -0.82
CA LEU A 44 6.71 -14.27 -1.99
C LEU A 44 7.44 -13.01 -2.47
N LEU A 45 6.75 -11.86 -2.46
CA LEU A 45 7.35 -10.58 -2.83
C LEU A 45 8.47 -10.17 -1.85
N ALA A 46 8.23 -10.34 -0.55
CA ALA A 46 9.22 -10.06 0.49
C ALA A 46 10.43 -10.99 0.38
N ALA A 47 10.20 -12.30 0.17
CA ALA A 47 11.26 -13.28 -0.01
C ALA A 47 12.13 -12.97 -1.23
N ALA A 48 11.51 -12.58 -2.36
CA ALA A 48 12.23 -12.16 -3.55
C ALA A 48 13.07 -10.89 -3.32
N GLY A 49 12.55 -9.93 -2.54
CA GLY A 49 13.27 -8.72 -2.16
C GLY A 49 14.50 -8.99 -1.29
N ILE A 50 14.36 -9.87 -0.29
CA ILE A 50 15.48 -10.30 0.57
C ILE A 50 16.53 -11.05 -0.26
N TYR A 51 16.11 -11.93 -1.17
CA TYR A 51 17.02 -12.68 -2.03
C TYR A 51 17.85 -11.76 -2.96
N SER A 52 17.27 -10.63 -3.38
CA SER A 52 17.98 -9.63 -4.18
C SER A 52 18.86 -8.67 -3.38
N ALA A 53 18.77 -8.67 -2.05
CA ALA A 53 19.54 -7.77 -1.21
C ALA A 53 20.97 -8.28 -0.98
N ASP A 54 21.91 -7.34 -0.84
CA ASP A 54 23.31 -7.67 -0.57
C ASP A 54 23.47 -8.49 0.73
N ILE A 55 24.35 -9.50 0.65
CA ILE A 55 24.52 -10.51 1.71
C ILE A 55 25.00 -9.88 3.02
N VAL A 56 25.76 -8.78 2.94
CA VAL A 56 26.37 -8.10 4.10
C VAL A 56 25.30 -7.50 5.03
N ASN A 57 24.19 -6.98 4.48
CA ASN A 57 23.14 -6.33 5.27
C ASN A 57 21.93 -7.25 5.55
N LEU A 58 21.98 -8.49 5.06
CA LEU A 58 20.89 -9.47 5.19
C LEU A 58 20.41 -9.72 6.63
N PRO A 59 21.29 -9.89 7.65
CA PRO A 59 20.82 -10.12 9.02
C PRO A 59 20.10 -8.90 9.61
N GLU A 60 20.51 -7.68 9.24
CA GLU A 60 19.90 -6.44 9.73
C GLU A 60 18.51 -6.21 9.09
N ILE A 61 18.38 -6.48 7.78
CA ILE A 61 17.09 -6.42 7.07
C ILE A 61 16.13 -7.48 7.64
N ALA A 62 16.60 -8.72 7.84
CA ALA A 62 15.78 -9.78 8.40
C ALA A 62 15.36 -9.46 9.85
N GLY A 63 16.27 -8.93 10.67
CA GLY A 63 15.99 -8.53 12.05
C GLY A 63 14.92 -7.43 12.14
N THR A 64 15.08 -6.36 11.37
CA THR A 64 14.09 -5.25 11.34
C THR A 64 12.74 -5.69 10.79
N LEU A 65 12.72 -6.55 9.77
CA LEU A 65 11.49 -7.14 9.22
C LEU A 65 10.77 -8.00 10.26
N LEU A 66 11.48 -8.85 11.00
CA LEU A 66 10.92 -9.68 12.06
C LEU A 66 10.35 -8.84 13.20
N ILE A 67 11.04 -7.77 13.60
CA ILE A 67 10.55 -6.83 14.62
C ILE A 67 9.26 -6.15 14.12
N GLY A 68 9.25 -5.63 12.90
CA GLY A 68 8.06 -5.00 12.33
C GLY A 68 6.87 -5.96 12.21
N ALA A 69 7.11 -7.17 11.70
CA ALA A 69 6.07 -8.19 11.52
C ALA A 69 5.50 -8.68 12.85
N SER A 70 6.36 -8.92 13.85
CA SER A 70 5.92 -9.33 15.19
C SER A 70 5.11 -8.24 15.88
N LEU A 71 5.54 -6.99 15.79
CA LEU A 71 4.82 -5.85 16.37
C LEU A 71 3.43 -5.67 15.73
N GLY A 72 3.34 -5.81 14.41
CA GLY A 72 2.06 -5.78 13.68
C GLY A 72 1.11 -6.91 14.10
N LEU A 73 1.64 -8.12 14.28
CA LEU A 73 0.87 -9.29 14.77
C LEU A 73 0.35 -9.10 16.20
N VAL A 74 1.18 -8.54 17.09
CA VAL A 74 0.78 -8.23 18.47
C VAL A 74 -0.31 -7.17 18.49
N LEU A 75 -0.16 -6.10 17.70
CA LEU A 75 -1.16 -5.05 17.59
C LEU A 75 -2.49 -5.56 17.02
N ALA A 76 -2.48 -6.55 16.11
CA ALA A 76 -3.71 -7.07 15.51
C ALA A 76 -4.57 -7.94 16.46
N ARG A 77 -3.97 -8.59 17.46
CA ARG A 77 -4.64 -9.62 18.29
C ARG A 77 -5.57 -9.07 19.37
N GLY A 78 -5.48 -7.79 19.73
CA GLY A 78 -6.16 -7.23 20.91
C GLY A 78 -7.36 -6.33 20.65
N TRP A 79 -7.76 -6.09 19.39
CA TRP A 79 -8.69 -5.00 19.07
C TRP A 79 -10.14 -5.44 19.03
N ARG A 80 -11.03 -4.57 19.55
CA ARG A 80 -12.48 -4.71 19.41
C ARG A 80 -12.87 -4.57 17.94
N PRO A 81 -13.86 -5.34 17.44
CA PRO A 81 -14.27 -5.30 16.03
C PRO A 81 -14.72 -3.91 15.56
N GLN A 82 -15.25 -3.06 16.45
CA GLN A 82 -15.64 -1.69 16.10
C GLN A 82 -14.45 -0.77 15.78
N ALA A 83 -13.25 -1.10 16.29
CA ALA A 83 -12.05 -0.30 16.13
C ALA A 83 -11.16 -0.78 14.97
N LEU A 84 -11.58 -1.84 14.27
CA LEU A 84 -10.89 -2.38 13.10
C LEU A 84 -10.59 -1.33 12.02
N PRO A 85 -11.51 -0.42 11.63
CA PRO A 85 -11.21 0.60 10.62
C PRO A 85 -10.11 1.57 11.07
N THR A 86 -10.09 1.92 12.36
CA THR A 86 -9.09 2.81 12.93
C THR A 86 -7.71 2.14 12.97
N LEU A 87 -7.65 0.84 13.32
CA LEU A 87 -6.41 0.07 13.30
C LEU A 87 -5.84 -0.02 11.87
N LEU A 88 -6.66 -0.35 10.87
CA LEU A 88 -6.24 -0.39 9.47
C LEU A 88 -5.75 0.98 8.98
N THR A 89 -6.41 2.06 9.43
CA THR A 89 -6.00 3.42 9.07
C THR A 89 -4.64 3.77 9.66
N ALA A 90 -4.36 3.34 10.89
CA ALA A 90 -3.05 3.51 11.52
C ALA A 90 -1.95 2.77 10.75
N PHE A 91 -2.21 1.54 10.28
CA PHE A 91 -1.27 0.82 9.42
C PHE A 91 -1.04 1.51 8.07
N CYS A 92 -2.09 2.03 7.41
CA CYS A 92 -1.91 2.82 6.20
C CYS A 92 -1.08 4.10 6.43
N GLY A 93 -1.23 4.73 7.60
CA GLY A 93 -0.39 5.85 8.01
C GLY A 93 1.09 5.45 8.20
N ALA A 94 1.35 4.31 8.83
CA ALA A 94 2.70 3.78 8.99
C ALA A 94 3.38 3.47 7.65
N ILE A 95 2.63 2.92 6.68
CA ILE A 95 3.11 2.71 5.31
C ILE A 95 3.46 4.07 4.65
N GLY A 96 2.60 5.07 4.81
CA GLY A 96 2.85 6.43 4.29
C GLY A 96 4.14 7.06 4.84
N LEU A 97 4.37 6.93 6.15
CA LEU A 97 5.60 7.41 6.78
C LEU A 97 6.84 6.63 6.30
N SER A 98 6.73 5.31 6.16
CA SER A 98 7.80 4.49 5.60
C SER A 98 8.16 4.92 4.17
N MET A 99 7.18 5.28 3.35
CA MET A 99 7.42 5.76 1.98
C MET A 99 8.04 7.15 1.95
N LEU A 100 7.69 8.02 2.89
CA LEU A 100 8.37 9.30 3.07
C LEU A 100 9.85 9.10 3.42
N CYS A 101 10.15 8.20 4.36
CA CYS A 101 11.53 7.84 4.71
C CYS A 101 12.28 7.21 3.53
N ALA A 102 11.65 6.32 2.77
CA ALA A 102 12.25 5.70 1.58
C ALA A 102 12.56 6.74 0.48
N ALA A 103 11.65 7.70 0.24
CA ALA A 103 11.89 8.79 -0.69
C ALA A 103 13.03 9.70 -0.23
N LEU A 104 13.13 9.99 1.06
CA LEU A 104 14.24 10.78 1.61
C LEU A 104 15.58 10.05 1.50
N ALA A 105 15.60 8.74 1.75
CA ALA A 105 16.78 7.91 1.55
C ALA A 105 17.23 7.90 0.08
N ALA A 106 16.27 7.83 -0.86
CA ALA A 106 16.54 7.90 -2.29
C ALA A 106 17.08 9.28 -2.73
N TYR A 107 16.61 10.36 -2.10
CA TYR A 107 17.11 11.71 -2.35
C TYR A 107 18.53 11.93 -1.81
N LEU A 108 18.84 11.40 -0.62
CA LEU A 108 20.15 11.57 0.02
C LEU A 108 21.27 10.75 -0.64
N ASN A 109 20.94 9.57 -1.19
CA ASN A 109 21.92 8.67 -1.81
C ASN A 109 21.48 8.21 -3.22
N PRO A 110 21.38 9.11 -4.21
CA PRO A 110 20.85 8.77 -5.54
C PRO A 110 21.71 7.74 -6.30
N ASN A 111 23.01 7.63 -5.95
CA ASN A 111 23.91 6.64 -6.53
C ASN A 111 23.53 5.20 -6.14
N ALA A 112 23.13 4.97 -4.89
CA ALA A 112 22.78 3.64 -4.38
C ALA A 112 21.51 3.07 -5.03
N PHE A 113 20.63 3.95 -5.51
CA PHE A 113 19.38 3.58 -6.17
C PHE A 113 19.50 3.54 -7.71
N GLY A 114 20.70 3.74 -8.26
CA GLY A 114 20.93 3.72 -9.72
C GLY A 114 20.25 4.87 -10.47
N ILE A 115 19.94 5.96 -9.76
CA ILE A 115 19.18 7.11 -10.29
C ILE A 115 20.12 8.11 -11.01
N MET A 116 21.43 7.98 -10.82
CA MET A 116 22.43 8.77 -11.56
C MET A 116 22.63 8.20 -12.97
N PRO A 117 22.44 9.00 -14.03
CA PRO A 117 22.82 8.60 -15.38
C PRO A 117 24.35 8.47 -15.47
N ALA A 118 24.81 7.52 -16.28
CA ALA A 118 26.23 7.20 -16.51
C ALA A 118 27.08 8.37 -17.08
N ARG A 119 26.49 9.55 -17.31
CA ARG A 119 27.10 10.68 -18.01
C ARG A 119 27.42 11.90 -17.14
N GLY A 120 27.18 11.85 -15.83
CA GLY A 120 27.56 12.93 -14.90
C GLY A 120 26.59 14.12 -14.84
N ASP A 121 25.50 14.11 -15.61
CA ASP A 121 24.49 15.18 -15.65
C ASP A 121 23.43 15.02 -14.54
N GLY A 122 23.84 15.08 -13.27
CA GLY A 122 22.94 15.19 -12.12
C GLY A 122 21.85 14.09 -11.99
N VAL A 123 20.87 14.32 -11.12
CA VAL A 123 19.71 13.42 -10.96
C VAL A 123 18.80 13.58 -12.18
N THR A 124 18.43 12.48 -12.85
CA THR A 124 17.48 12.54 -13.98
C THR A 124 16.18 13.20 -13.50
N GLY A 125 15.74 14.27 -14.17
CA GLY A 125 14.57 15.06 -13.74
C GLY A 125 13.29 14.23 -13.54
N GLY A 126 13.12 13.17 -14.34
CA GLY A 126 12.03 12.20 -14.16
C GLY A 126 12.10 11.47 -12.82
N ALA A 127 13.27 10.98 -12.43
CA ALA A 127 13.44 10.27 -11.17
C ALA A 127 13.26 11.18 -9.94
N LEU A 128 13.73 12.43 -10.03
CA LEU A 128 13.50 13.43 -8.98
C LEU A 128 12.00 13.71 -8.80
N LEU A 129 11.25 13.79 -9.90
CA LEU A 129 9.80 13.94 -9.86
C LEU A 129 9.13 12.73 -9.21
N LEU A 130 9.56 11.50 -9.52
CA LEU A 130 9.02 10.30 -8.87
C LEU A 130 9.35 10.24 -7.37
N VAL A 131 10.55 10.64 -6.96
CA VAL A 131 10.92 10.77 -5.54
C VAL A 131 10.04 11.81 -4.85
N GLY A 132 9.83 12.97 -5.48
CA GLY A 132 8.95 14.03 -4.98
C GLY A 132 7.49 13.59 -4.85
N VAL A 133 6.96 12.90 -5.86
CA VAL A 133 5.58 12.35 -5.83
C VAL A 133 5.46 11.29 -4.74
N THR A 134 6.45 10.41 -4.59
CA THR A 134 6.47 9.39 -3.52
C THR A 134 6.47 10.04 -2.14
N ALA A 135 7.33 11.04 -1.91
CA ALA A 135 7.39 11.78 -0.66
C ALA A 135 6.08 12.51 -0.37
N ALA A 136 5.53 13.23 -1.34
CA ALA A 136 4.30 14.00 -1.19
C ALA A 136 3.09 13.11 -0.89
N THR A 137 2.92 12.02 -1.64
CA THR A 137 1.80 11.08 -1.44
C THR A 137 1.95 10.26 -0.16
N GLY A 138 3.17 9.89 0.23
CA GLY A 138 3.46 9.25 1.51
C GLY A 138 3.16 10.15 2.72
N ALA A 139 3.61 11.41 2.66
CA ALA A 139 3.31 12.40 3.69
C ALA A 139 1.80 12.67 3.79
N LEU A 140 1.12 12.81 2.65
CA LEU A 140 -0.33 13.02 2.63
C LEU A 140 -1.09 11.82 3.22
N ALA A 141 -0.69 10.58 2.89
CA ALA A 141 -1.28 9.38 3.48
C ALA A 141 -1.12 9.36 5.02
N TRP A 142 0.05 9.74 5.52
CA TRP A 142 0.32 9.85 6.96
C TRP A 142 -0.54 10.93 7.63
N VAL A 143 -0.66 12.11 7.02
CA VAL A 143 -1.52 13.20 7.52
C VAL A 143 -2.99 12.79 7.55
N VAL A 144 -3.50 12.18 6.46
CA VAL A 144 -4.90 11.69 6.41
C VAL A 144 -5.15 10.63 7.48
N ALA A 145 -4.19 9.74 7.73
CA ALA A 145 -4.29 8.74 8.79
C ALA A 145 -4.33 9.38 10.19
N MET A 146 -3.48 10.39 10.46
CA MET A 146 -3.52 11.14 11.72
C MET A 146 -4.86 11.85 11.92
N VAL A 147 -5.35 12.55 10.89
CA VAL A 147 -6.66 13.22 10.95
C VAL A 147 -7.78 12.21 11.21
N ALA A 148 -7.75 11.04 10.59
CA ALA A 148 -8.74 9.98 10.81
C ALA A 148 -8.73 9.42 12.24
N MET A 149 -7.55 9.32 12.84
CA MET A 149 -7.38 8.81 14.21
C MET A 149 -7.80 9.84 15.26
N PHE A 150 -7.46 11.12 15.08
CA PHE A 150 -7.76 12.18 16.05
C PHE A 150 -9.17 12.75 15.90
N ALA A 151 -9.63 12.98 14.68
CA ALA A 151 -10.90 13.66 14.45
C ALA A 151 -12.13 12.77 14.66
N GLY A 152 -11.95 11.47 14.93
CA GLY A 152 -13.03 10.52 15.18
C GLY A 152 -13.41 10.33 16.64
N ARG A 153 -13.28 11.34 17.51
CA ARG A 153 -13.54 11.22 18.95
C ARG A 153 -14.72 12.03 19.49
N GLY A 154 -15.78 12.31 18.71
CA GLY A 154 -16.89 13.07 19.31
C GLY A 154 -18.14 13.47 18.49
N GLY A 155 -18.60 12.70 17.49
CA GLY A 155 -19.85 13.10 16.80
C GLY A 155 -20.65 11.98 16.12
N PRO A 156 -21.97 12.15 15.93
CA PRO A 156 -22.80 11.22 15.16
C PRO A 156 -22.41 11.24 13.67
N GLY A 157 -22.20 10.04 13.07
CA GLY A 157 -21.73 9.88 11.68
C GLY A 157 -20.24 9.51 11.52
N ASP A 158 -19.54 9.30 12.64
CA ASP A 158 -18.10 9.08 12.69
C ASP A 158 -17.63 7.79 11.97
N GLN A 159 -18.39 6.70 12.03
CA GLN A 159 -18.00 5.44 11.39
C GLN A 159 -17.93 5.53 9.85
N ALA A 160 -18.88 6.22 9.22
CA ALA A 160 -18.86 6.46 7.78
C ALA A 160 -17.68 7.36 7.36
N ARG A 161 -17.35 8.35 8.18
CA ARG A 161 -16.19 9.21 7.97
C ARG A 161 -14.88 8.44 8.12
N ARG A 162 -14.74 7.57 9.12
CA ARG A 162 -13.57 6.70 9.31
C ARG A 162 -13.34 5.77 8.12
N ILE A 163 -14.39 5.14 7.58
CA ILE A 163 -14.26 4.27 6.41
C ILE A 163 -13.84 5.06 5.17
N ARG A 164 -14.36 6.29 4.99
CA ARG A 164 -13.91 7.17 3.90
C ARG A 164 -12.44 7.55 4.03
N LEU A 165 -12.01 7.97 5.21
CA LEU A 165 -10.62 8.37 5.44
C LEU A 165 -9.67 7.18 5.34
N LEU A 166 -10.08 5.99 5.77
CA LEU A 166 -9.35 4.74 5.55
C LEU A 166 -9.13 4.48 4.05
N ALA A 167 -10.19 4.55 3.24
CA ALA A 167 -10.09 4.33 1.80
C ALA A 167 -9.16 5.35 1.11
N MET A 168 -9.21 6.61 1.55
CA MET A 168 -8.34 7.68 1.04
C MET A 168 -6.87 7.46 1.43
N ALA A 169 -6.60 7.14 2.71
CA ALA A 169 -5.26 6.87 3.20
C ALA A 169 -4.65 5.63 2.51
N GLY A 170 -5.43 4.56 2.36
CA GLY A 170 -5.00 3.36 1.63
C GLY A 170 -4.72 3.63 0.15
N GLY A 171 -5.57 4.43 -0.51
CA GLY A 171 -5.36 4.84 -1.91
C GLY A 171 -4.06 5.63 -2.11
N LEU A 172 -3.81 6.62 -1.24
CA LEU A 172 -2.58 7.43 -1.29
C LEU A 172 -1.32 6.62 -0.97
N ALA A 173 -1.40 5.72 0.01
CA ALA A 173 -0.31 4.80 0.33
C ALA A 173 -0.01 3.83 -0.83
N GLY A 174 -1.03 3.35 -1.56
CA GLY A 174 -0.83 2.54 -2.76
C GLY A 174 -0.18 3.33 -3.91
N CYS A 175 -0.60 4.58 -4.11
CA CYS A 175 0.02 5.45 -5.10
C CYS A 175 1.50 5.75 -4.79
N SER A 176 1.87 5.97 -3.54
CA SER A 176 3.27 6.21 -3.15
C SER A 176 4.14 4.96 -3.38
N VAL A 177 3.63 3.77 -3.03
CA VAL A 177 4.31 2.49 -3.30
C VAL A 177 4.53 2.32 -4.80
N THR A 178 3.53 2.65 -5.63
CA THR A 178 3.63 2.52 -7.09
C THR A 178 4.68 3.46 -7.68
N ALA A 179 4.73 4.70 -7.20
CA ALA A 179 5.73 5.68 -7.62
C ALA A 179 7.15 5.20 -7.25
N LEU A 180 7.35 4.73 -6.01
CA LEU A 180 8.64 4.16 -5.60
C LEU A 180 8.98 2.90 -6.40
N ALA A 181 8.01 2.03 -6.67
CA ALA A 181 8.23 0.80 -7.42
C ALA A 181 8.66 1.07 -8.86
N PHE A 182 8.13 2.12 -9.48
CA PHE A 182 8.55 2.55 -10.81
C PHE A 182 9.96 3.13 -10.79
N LEU A 183 10.32 3.88 -9.73
CA LEU A 183 11.68 4.36 -9.52
C LEU A 183 12.69 3.21 -9.41
N LEU A 184 12.32 2.14 -8.70
CA LEU A 184 13.17 0.97 -8.47
C LEU A 184 13.08 -0.11 -9.57
N GLN A 185 12.28 0.10 -10.62
CA GLN A 185 12.00 -0.87 -11.69
C GLN A 185 11.48 -2.24 -11.16
N HIS A 186 10.74 -2.26 -10.04
CA HIS A 186 10.21 -3.47 -9.42
C HIS A 186 8.77 -3.78 -9.86
N ALA A 187 8.63 -4.66 -10.86
CA ALA A 187 7.31 -5.01 -11.44
C ALA A 187 6.28 -5.51 -10.41
N GLY A 188 6.70 -6.32 -9.43
CA GLY A 188 5.78 -6.87 -8.40
C GLY A 188 5.17 -5.79 -7.50
N LEU A 189 5.99 -4.82 -7.07
CA LEU A 189 5.54 -3.70 -6.24
C LEU A 189 4.67 -2.71 -7.02
N VAL A 190 4.91 -2.53 -8.33
CA VAL A 190 4.06 -1.70 -9.20
C VAL A 190 2.64 -2.25 -9.24
N VAL A 191 2.48 -3.56 -9.42
CA VAL A 191 1.13 -4.16 -9.48
C VAL A 191 0.45 -4.15 -8.10
N ALA A 192 1.16 -4.53 -7.04
CA ALA A 192 0.62 -4.50 -5.68
C ALA A 192 0.17 -3.09 -5.26
N GLY A 193 1.04 -2.08 -5.49
CA GLY A 193 0.75 -0.68 -5.22
C GLY A 193 -0.39 -0.13 -6.08
N GLY A 194 -0.41 -0.46 -7.38
CA GLY A 194 -1.43 0.02 -8.30
C GLY A 194 -2.81 -0.51 -7.99
N LEU A 195 -2.92 -1.80 -7.65
CA LEU A 195 -4.18 -2.42 -7.22
C LEU A 195 -4.69 -1.82 -5.90
N ALA A 196 -3.81 -1.61 -4.92
CA ALA A 196 -4.16 -0.97 -3.65
C ALA A 196 -4.57 0.49 -3.83
N GLY A 197 -3.83 1.24 -4.66
CA GLY A 197 -4.08 2.66 -4.92
C GLY A 197 -5.42 2.88 -5.62
N THR A 198 -5.65 2.19 -6.73
CA THR A 198 -6.89 2.31 -7.51
C THR A 198 -8.11 1.85 -6.71
N SER A 199 -8.04 0.72 -6.00
CA SER A 199 -9.16 0.23 -5.20
C SER A 199 -9.53 1.18 -4.06
N GLY A 200 -8.54 1.76 -3.37
CA GLY A 200 -8.76 2.77 -2.31
C GLY A 200 -9.38 4.06 -2.83
N LEU A 201 -8.86 4.60 -3.94
CA LEU A 201 -9.38 5.82 -4.58
C LEU A 201 -10.80 5.63 -5.12
N VAL A 202 -11.09 4.49 -5.76
CA VAL A 202 -12.42 4.16 -6.28
C VAL A 202 -13.42 3.99 -5.13
N LEU A 203 -13.03 3.31 -4.05
CA LEU A 203 -13.89 3.14 -2.88
C LEU A 203 -14.19 4.50 -2.23
N TRP A 204 -13.18 5.35 -2.08
CA TRP A 204 -13.36 6.71 -1.56
C TRP A 204 -14.33 7.53 -2.43
N ALA A 205 -14.15 7.50 -3.75
CA ALA A 205 -15.02 8.20 -4.69
C ALA A 205 -16.48 7.71 -4.60
N ARG A 206 -16.68 6.39 -4.53
CA ARG A 206 -18.02 5.79 -4.35
C ARG A 206 -18.68 6.18 -3.04
N LEU A 207 -17.93 6.19 -1.94
CA LEU A 207 -18.47 6.58 -0.63
C LEU A 207 -18.80 8.08 -0.54
N ARG A 208 -18.11 8.92 -1.32
CA ARG A 208 -18.43 10.35 -1.46
C ARG A 208 -19.71 10.54 -2.27
N TRP A 209 -19.84 9.83 -3.38
CA TRP A 209 -21.00 9.93 -4.27
C TRP A 209 -22.27 9.30 -3.68
N GLY A 210 -22.14 8.19 -2.96
CA GLY A 210 -23.27 7.47 -2.35
C GLY A 210 -24.01 8.24 -1.26
N ALA A 211 -23.41 9.29 -0.68
CA ALA A 211 -24.08 10.15 0.30
C ALA A 211 -24.65 11.45 -0.30
N GLY A 212 -24.42 11.71 -1.59
CA GLY A 212 -24.75 12.98 -2.23
C GLY A 212 -26.02 12.98 -3.09
N GLY A 213 -26.71 11.85 -3.29
CA GLY A 213 -27.89 11.89 -4.16
C GLY A 213 -28.40 10.53 -4.56
N LYS A 214 -29.42 10.08 -3.83
CA LYS A 214 -30.66 9.53 -4.37
C LYS A 214 -31.66 9.61 -3.23
N GLY A 215 -32.46 10.67 -3.24
CA GLY A 215 -33.74 10.64 -2.54
C GLY A 215 -34.44 9.36 -2.99
N LEU A 216 -34.63 8.44 -2.06
CA LEU A 216 -35.52 7.31 -2.25
C LEU A 216 -36.87 7.93 -2.58
N ALA A 217 -37.23 7.95 -3.86
CA ALA A 217 -38.59 8.25 -4.26
C ALA A 217 -39.49 7.37 -3.41
N PRO A 218 -40.43 7.92 -2.62
CA PRO A 218 -41.32 7.10 -1.82
C PRO A 218 -42.03 6.16 -2.78
N ALA A 219 -41.75 4.86 -2.63
CA ALA A 219 -42.46 3.83 -3.34
C ALA A 219 -43.94 4.02 -3.01
N ARG A 220 -44.66 4.51 -4.02
CA ARG A 220 -46.09 4.69 -4.08
C ARG A 220 -46.76 3.46 -3.46
N ARG A 221 -47.29 3.61 -2.23
CA ARG A 221 -48.29 2.68 -1.69
C ARG A 221 -49.41 2.63 -2.73
N ARG A 222 -49.50 1.53 -3.46
CA ARG A 222 -50.75 1.16 -4.12
C ARG A 222 -51.66 0.59 -3.04
N ALA A 223 -52.89 1.08 -3.09
CA ALA A 223 -54.02 0.78 -2.22
C ALA A 223 -54.26 -0.73 -2.08
#